data_AF-A0A2K3MZA3-F1
#
_entry.id   AF-A0A2K3MZA3-F1
#
_cell.length_a   1.000
_cell.length_b   1.000
_cell.length_c   1.000
_cell.angle_alpha   90.00
_cell.angle_beta   90.00
_cell.angle_gamma   90.00
#
_symmetry.space_group_name_H-M   'P 1'
#
loop_
_entity.id
_entity.type
_entity.pdbx_description
1 polymer ?
#
loop_
_entity_poly.entity_id
_entity_poly.type
_entity_poly.pdbx_seq_one_letter_code
_entity_poly.pdbx_strand_id
1 'polypeptide(L)'
;MSTGLRGPTNLFGHPTDQLLKDLDSELSQWDSQSEKPVTKISFGHFPLSFSAPSSSGRTLKDVFLKHSISAYLCGHLHSRFGKNLKRHHQLSNHFLSPQKFFQFNVHQNSFESTVNCSSESPPQEFWEWEIGDWRKSRAVRVLAIDRGHVSYVDLDFKSGAEQAIILPTFPLDSRFMQTSSCHHNYECHSVDSSSYETIRALVFSVSPVESVVARVYDSRYGSLVLVIETHMTKHAGENFRGNLYVAPWNYKAFEDTSPNRFWLQIESNDIMGRSTLTELRPFSINGRSFRLSWSWKEFYVMGCQWASLYYPLLWSALCFMFSFLLLPKALLVFQKNMYTYKNFIANKGIVNGVLWILQEVCRVHILWFGWIGYLFYLILFPWFIGQVFTEGANMVYMTYMGWAVETSNGKGKFEFVGSPDILVLVLPHILFVVLPAILVTGALTAERAIYRERVLAFSGKKKDDLDLNSRRPLKNGSHSSTTSNPHLGKRRIRKLLCVFCLAICWKHFMNCRALVKAYDMNPVLHLLGYGLSIPLLLAYAVSETRSAR
;
A
#
# COMPACT_ATOMS: atom_id res chain seq x y z
N MET A 1 -14.80 18.53 -18.87
CA MET A 1 -13.61 18.64 -17.99
C MET A 1 -14.02 18.12 -16.63
N SER A 2 -13.40 17.04 -16.17
CA SER A 2 -13.79 16.31 -14.97
C SER A 2 -13.26 17.02 -13.73
N THR A 3 -14.17 17.55 -12.91
CA THR A 3 -13.86 18.04 -11.57
C THR A 3 -13.19 16.94 -10.76
N GLY A 4 -11.97 17.19 -10.28
CA GLY A 4 -11.26 16.25 -9.42
C GLY A 4 -11.97 16.08 -8.07
N LEU A 5 -11.86 14.88 -7.49
CA LEU A 5 -12.32 14.62 -6.13
C LEU A 5 -11.48 15.45 -5.15
N ARG A 6 -12.13 16.01 -4.13
CA ARG A 6 -11.45 16.64 -2.99
C ARG A 6 -10.70 15.57 -2.19
N GLY A 7 -9.53 15.94 -1.67
CA GLY A 7 -8.81 15.10 -0.71
C GLY A 7 -9.61 14.93 0.59
N PRO A 8 -9.46 13.81 1.32
CA PRO A 8 -8.47 12.76 1.13
C PRO A 8 -8.85 11.67 0.09
N THR A 9 -10.01 11.75 -0.57
CA THR A 9 -10.46 10.73 -1.54
C THR A 9 -9.95 10.99 -2.96
N ASN A 10 -8.68 11.36 -3.09
CA ASN A 10 -7.99 11.57 -4.36
C ASN A 10 -6.55 11.04 -4.23
N LEU A 11 -6.47 9.74 -3.98
CA LEU A 11 -5.24 8.99 -3.74
C LEU A 11 -4.89 8.11 -4.95
N PHE A 12 -5.88 7.65 -5.71
CA PHE A 12 -5.74 6.78 -6.86
C PHE A 12 -5.97 7.52 -8.17
N GLY A 13 -5.27 7.09 -9.21
CA GLY A 13 -5.64 7.42 -10.59
C GLY A 13 -6.86 6.60 -11.01
N HIS A 14 -7.80 7.24 -11.72
CA HIS A 14 -9.04 6.62 -12.20
C HIS A 14 -9.06 6.62 -13.74
N PRO A 15 -8.41 5.65 -14.40
CA PRO A 15 -8.46 5.54 -15.85
C PRO A 15 -9.87 5.16 -16.31
N THR A 16 -10.40 5.88 -17.29
CA THR A 16 -11.69 5.55 -17.91
C THR A 16 -11.52 4.46 -18.96
N ASP A 17 -12.60 3.72 -19.28
CA ASP A 17 -12.57 2.75 -20.37
C ASP A 17 -12.22 3.39 -21.71
N GLN A 18 -12.65 4.62 -21.94
CA GLN A 18 -12.29 5.40 -23.12
C GLN A 18 -10.78 5.68 -23.17
N LEU A 19 -10.19 6.16 -22.08
CA LEU A 19 -8.74 6.39 -22.00
C LEU A 19 -7.95 5.11 -22.28
N LEU A 20 -8.36 3.99 -21.68
CA LEU A 20 -7.70 2.71 -21.90
C LEU A 20 -7.83 2.24 -23.35
N LYS A 21 -8.97 2.48 -24.00
CA LYS A 21 -9.18 2.16 -25.42
C LYS A 21 -8.33 3.05 -26.34
N ASP A 22 -8.23 4.34 -26.04
CA ASP A 22 -7.43 5.28 -26.80
C ASP A 22 -5.94 4.92 -26.68
N LEU A 23 -5.45 4.63 -25.47
CA LEU A 23 -4.08 4.16 -25.25
C LEU A 23 -3.77 2.85 -25.98
N ASP A 24 -4.71 1.89 -25.96
CA ASP A 24 -4.59 0.62 -26.67
C ASP A 24 -4.50 0.84 -28.18
N SER A 25 -5.33 1.73 -28.72
CA SER A 25 -5.32 2.11 -30.14
C SER A 25 -4.00 2.78 -30.54
N GLU A 26 -3.52 3.76 -29.77
CA GLU A 26 -2.26 4.44 -30.05
C GLU A 26 -1.08 3.46 -30.05
N LEU A 27 -0.95 2.64 -29.00
CA LEU A 27 0.17 1.71 -28.87
C LEU A 27 0.18 0.60 -29.94
N SER A 28 -1.00 0.22 -30.45
CA SER A 28 -1.17 -0.79 -31.49
C SER A 28 -0.55 -0.40 -32.84
N GLN A 29 -0.41 0.90 -33.12
CA GLN A 29 0.17 1.40 -34.37
C GLN A 29 1.63 0.95 -34.54
N TRP A 30 2.31 0.66 -33.43
CA TRP A 30 3.70 0.19 -33.40
C TRP A 30 3.82 -1.30 -33.06
N ASP A 31 2.73 -2.06 -33.02
CA ASP A 31 2.76 -3.53 -32.87
C ASP A 31 2.87 -4.25 -34.21
N SER A 32 2.32 -3.67 -35.29
CA SER A 32 2.43 -4.24 -36.63
C SER A 32 3.90 -4.27 -37.05
N GLN A 33 4.32 -5.37 -37.72
CA GLN A 33 5.68 -5.67 -38.17
C GLN A 33 6.33 -4.51 -38.96
N SER A 34 6.80 -3.51 -38.23
CA SER A 34 7.71 -2.48 -38.72
C SER A 34 9.05 -3.15 -38.98
N GLU A 35 9.68 -2.86 -40.12
CA GLU A 35 11.04 -3.29 -40.45
C GLU A 35 12.08 -2.94 -39.35
N LYS A 36 11.72 -2.01 -38.45
CA LYS A 36 12.54 -1.63 -37.28
C LYS A 36 11.75 -1.75 -35.98
N PRO A 37 12.30 -2.40 -34.94
CA PRO A 37 11.66 -2.46 -33.63
C PRO A 37 11.56 -1.05 -33.01
N VAL A 38 10.40 -0.73 -32.42
CA VAL A 38 10.14 0.56 -31.76
C VAL A 38 10.14 0.40 -30.25
N THR A 39 11.00 1.17 -29.57
CA THR A 39 11.00 1.24 -28.10
C THR A 39 9.86 2.15 -27.63
N LYS A 40 8.90 1.59 -26.90
CA LYS A 40 7.75 2.32 -26.36
C LYS A 40 7.98 2.68 -24.89
N ILE A 41 7.76 3.94 -24.51
CA ILE A 41 7.82 4.41 -23.12
C ILE A 41 6.54 5.17 -22.83
N SER A 42 5.91 4.86 -21.70
CA SER A 42 4.68 5.52 -21.25
C SER A 42 4.95 6.35 -20.00
N PHE A 43 4.18 7.42 -19.82
CA PHE A 43 4.30 8.33 -18.68
C PHE A 43 2.94 8.57 -18.06
N GLY A 44 2.88 8.61 -16.73
CA GLY A 44 1.66 8.93 -16.01
C GLY A 44 1.95 9.45 -14.61
N HIS A 45 0.91 9.97 -13.94
CA HIS A 45 1.11 10.54 -12.60
C HIS A 45 1.21 9.45 -11.53
N PHE A 46 0.31 8.46 -11.56
CA PHE A 46 0.14 7.47 -10.50
C PHE A 46 0.92 6.18 -10.79
N PRO A 47 1.57 5.59 -9.78
CA PRO A 47 2.01 4.20 -9.84
C PRO A 47 0.81 3.27 -10.06
N LEU A 48 1.03 2.12 -10.68
CA LEU A 48 -0.03 1.16 -11.00
C LEU A 48 -0.64 0.54 -9.73
N SER A 49 0.10 0.47 -8.63
CA SER A 49 -0.44 0.10 -7.31
C SER A 49 -1.42 1.12 -6.73
N PHE A 50 -1.36 2.37 -7.23
CA PHE A 50 -2.26 3.48 -6.95
C PHE A 50 -3.09 3.87 -8.18
N SER A 51 -3.37 2.92 -9.08
CA SER A 51 -4.34 3.08 -10.16
C SER A 51 -5.53 2.16 -9.92
N ALA A 52 -6.73 2.72 -9.96
CA ALA A 52 -7.96 1.95 -9.92
C ALA A 52 -8.18 1.22 -11.26
N PRO A 53 -8.91 0.08 -11.26
CA PRO A 53 -9.46 -0.47 -12.49
C PRO A 53 -10.54 0.46 -13.05
N SER A 54 -10.73 0.43 -14.38
CA SER A 54 -11.84 1.13 -15.03
C SER A 54 -13.18 0.45 -14.74
N SER A 55 -14.28 1.03 -15.22
CA SER A 55 -15.64 0.47 -15.08
C SER A 55 -15.78 -0.94 -15.67
N SER A 56 -15.06 -1.28 -16.74
CA SER A 56 -15.03 -2.65 -17.30
C SER A 56 -14.12 -3.62 -16.55
N GLY A 57 -13.36 -3.15 -15.55
CA GLY A 57 -12.38 -3.93 -14.81
C GLY A 57 -10.99 -3.99 -15.46
N ARG A 58 -10.80 -3.36 -16.63
CA ARG A 58 -9.50 -3.25 -17.29
C ARG A 58 -8.57 -2.29 -16.53
N THR A 59 -7.27 -2.53 -16.63
CA THR A 59 -6.25 -1.70 -15.98
C THR A 59 -5.23 -1.17 -16.99
N LEU A 60 -4.49 -0.12 -16.60
CA LEU A 60 -3.33 0.37 -17.36
C LEU A 60 -2.27 -0.73 -17.54
N LYS A 61 -2.09 -1.58 -16.52
CA LYS A 61 -1.17 -2.73 -16.56
C LYS A 61 -1.50 -3.66 -17.74
N ASP A 62 -2.78 -3.94 -17.98
CA ASP A 62 -3.21 -4.86 -19.03
C ASP A 62 -2.85 -4.31 -20.42
N VAL A 63 -3.07 -3.00 -20.64
CA VAL A 63 -2.71 -2.31 -21.89
C VAL A 63 -1.18 -2.30 -22.07
N PHE A 64 -0.43 -1.94 -21.03
CA PHE A 64 1.03 -1.86 -21.11
C PHE A 64 1.70 -3.22 -21.32
N LEU A 65 1.19 -4.31 -20.72
CA LEU A 65 1.64 -5.67 -20.99
C LEU A 65 1.32 -6.09 -22.42
N LYS A 66 0.09 -5.84 -22.90
CA LYS A 66 -0.35 -6.22 -24.24
C LYS A 66 0.56 -5.66 -25.33
N HIS A 67 1.02 -4.42 -25.16
CA HIS A 67 1.87 -3.72 -26.13
C HIS A 67 3.38 -3.79 -25.82
N SER A 68 3.78 -4.59 -24.82
CA SER A 68 5.17 -4.81 -24.40
C SER A 68 6.00 -3.52 -24.34
N ILE A 69 5.50 -2.51 -23.63
CA ILE A 69 6.25 -1.25 -23.48
C ILE A 69 7.55 -1.52 -22.71
N SER A 70 8.59 -0.70 -22.93
CA SER A 70 9.85 -0.90 -22.22
C SER A 70 9.77 -0.44 -20.76
N ALA A 71 9.22 0.76 -20.55
CA ALA A 71 9.03 1.32 -19.23
C ALA A 71 7.79 2.21 -19.12
N TYR A 72 7.18 2.20 -17.94
CA TYR A 72 6.19 3.15 -17.47
C TYR A 72 6.82 4.04 -16.39
N LEU A 73 6.88 5.33 -16.66
CA LEU A 73 7.45 6.36 -15.80
C LEU A 73 6.32 7.03 -15.01
N CYS A 74 6.38 6.91 -13.69
CA CYS A 74 5.33 7.40 -12.78
C CYS A 74 5.87 8.26 -11.63
N GLY A 75 4.96 8.85 -10.85
CA GLY A 75 5.27 9.74 -9.74
C GLY A 75 4.35 9.53 -8.53
N HIS A 76 3.73 10.61 -8.04
CA HIS A 76 2.77 10.65 -6.93
C HIS A 76 3.34 10.40 -5.51
N LEU A 77 4.32 9.51 -5.34
CA LEU A 77 4.83 9.16 -4.02
C LEU A 77 5.96 10.09 -3.54
N HIS A 78 6.54 10.88 -4.43
CA HIS A 78 7.49 11.96 -4.14
C HIS A 78 8.67 11.48 -3.28
N SER A 79 9.16 10.26 -3.50
CA SER A 79 10.22 9.60 -2.72
C SER A 79 9.96 9.45 -1.21
N ARG A 80 8.71 9.60 -0.73
CA ARG A 80 8.39 9.45 0.71
C ARG A 80 8.66 8.05 1.25
N PHE A 81 8.66 7.05 0.37
CA PHE A 81 8.76 5.64 0.72
C PHE A 81 10.09 4.98 0.30
N GLY A 82 11.05 5.78 -0.18
CA GLY A 82 12.35 5.30 -0.66
C GLY A 82 12.68 5.88 -2.04
N LYS A 83 13.89 5.56 -2.51
CA LYS A 83 14.37 5.90 -3.87
C LYS A 83 14.25 4.73 -4.85
N ASN A 84 14.06 3.50 -4.36
CA ASN A 84 14.02 2.28 -5.18
C ASN A 84 12.58 1.79 -5.40
N LEU A 85 11.70 2.70 -5.81
CA LEU A 85 10.31 2.38 -6.15
C LEU A 85 10.23 1.90 -7.60
N LYS A 86 10.67 0.66 -7.80
CA LYS A 86 10.78 0.01 -9.11
C LYS A 86 10.07 -1.33 -9.05
N ARG A 87 9.30 -1.65 -10.08
CA ARG A 87 8.52 -2.88 -10.16
C ARG A 87 8.59 -3.45 -11.57
N HIS A 88 8.91 -4.73 -11.67
CA HIS A 88 8.85 -5.46 -12.92
C HIS A 88 7.48 -6.13 -13.06
N HIS A 89 6.84 -5.95 -14.21
CA HIS A 89 5.59 -6.60 -14.57
C HIS A 89 5.84 -7.57 -15.70
N GLN A 90 5.34 -8.79 -15.56
CA GLN A 90 5.41 -9.82 -16.59
C GLN A 90 4.03 -10.47 -16.70
N LEU A 91 3.64 -10.87 -17.92
CA LEU A 91 2.45 -11.69 -18.10
C LEU A 91 2.73 -13.09 -17.53
N SER A 92 1.94 -13.51 -16.54
CA SER A 92 1.99 -14.87 -16.00
C SER A 92 0.76 -15.64 -16.48
N ASN A 93 0.98 -16.83 -17.07
CA ASN A 93 -0.09 -17.74 -17.51
C ASN A 93 -0.86 -18.41 -16.34
N HIS A 94 -0.50 -18.12 -15.09
CA HIS A 94 -1.19 -18.65 -13.92
C HIS A 94 -2.21 -17.66 -13.35
N PHE A 95 -3.45 -17.80 -13.81
CA PHE A 95 -4.64 -17.05 -13.37
C PHE A 95 -5.00 -17.19 -11.87
N LEU A 96 -4.34 -18.09 -11.12
CA LEU A 96 -4.77 -18.50 -9.77
C LEU A 96 -3.84 -18.04 -8.62
N SER A 97 -2.91 -17.11 -8.84
CA SER A 97 -1.90 -16.79 -7.82
C SER A 97 -2.26 -15.59 -6.92
N PRO A 98 -1.65 -15.48 -5.71
CA PRO A 98 -1.70 -14.30 -4.83
C PRO A 98 -1.25 -12.99 -5.49
N GLN A 99 -0.71 -13.03 -6.72
CA GLN A 99 -0.18 -11.88 -7.47
C GLN A 99 -1.23 -10.82 -7.79
N LYS A 100 -2.52 -11.17 -7.78
CA LYS A 100 -3.62 -10.18 -7.90
C LYS A 100 -3.63 -9.21 -6.71
N PHE A 101 -3.18 -9.65 -5.54
CA PHE A 101 -3.22 -8.88 -4.29
C PHE A 101 -1.83 -8.38 -3.88
N PHE A 102 -0.81 -9.23 -4.02
CA PHE A 102 0.54 -8.95 -3.54
C PHE A 102 1.60 -9.39 -4.54
N GLN A 103 2.58 -8.53 -4.76
CA GLN A 103 3.87 -8.89 -5.30
C GLN A 103 4.91 -8.71 -4.20
N PHE A 104 5.65 -9.76 -3.84
CA PHE A 104 6.54 -9.72 -2.68
C PHE A 104 7.92 -9.13 -2.99
N ASN A 105 8.35 -9.12 -4.25
CA ASN A 105 9.67 -8.64 -4.68
C ASN A 105 9.58 -7.80 -5.96
N VAL A 106 10.67 -7.09 -6.27
CA VAL A 106 10.80 -6.24 -7.47
C VAL A 106 10.44 -7.02 -8.74
N HIS A 107 10.95 -8.25 -8.85
CA HIS A 107 10.67 -9.16 -9.95
C HIS A 107 9.56 -10.12 -9.57
N GLN A 108 8.68 -10.41 -10.53
CA GLN A 108 7.77 -11.55 -10.42
C GLN A 108 8.57 -12.84 -10.55
N ASN A 109 8.17 -13.89 -9.83
CA ASN A 109 8.79 -15.20 -9.96
C ASN A 109 8.51 -15.74 -11.37
N SER A 110 9.39 -15.45 -12.32
CA SER A 110 9.49 -16.21 -13.55
C SER A 110 10.23 -17.52 -13.23
N PHE A 111 9.61 -18.64 -13.58
CA PHE A 111 10.40 -19.80 -13.97
C PHE A 111 11.22 -19.37 -15.18
N GLU A 112 12.52 -19.71 -15.21
CA GLU A 112 13.33 -19.57 -16.41
C GLU A 112 12.58 -20.23 -17.57
N SER A 113 11.95 -19.44 -18.44
CA SER A 113 11.31 -20.01 -19.62
C SER A 113 12.45 -20.39 -20.56
N THR A 114 12.54 -21.65 -20.93
CA THR A 114 13.36 -22.06 -22.07
C THR A 114 12.98 -21.18 -23.26
N VAL A 115 13.91 -20.36 -23.74
CA VAL A 115 13.65 -19.43 -24.81
C VAL A 115 13.28 -20.23 -26.05
N ASN A 116 12.03 -20.08 -26.48
CA ASN A 116 11.57 -20.73 -27.69
C ASN A 116 11.74 -19.77 -28.87
N CYS A 117 12.86 -19.88 -29.59
CA CYS A 117 13.14 -19.05 -30.77
C CYS A 117 12.18 -19.30 -31.95
N SER A 118 11.24 -20.25 -31.84
CA SER A 118 10.18 -20.48 -32.84
C SER A 118 8.91 -19.65 -32.61
N SER A 119 8.75 -19.01 -31.44
CA SER A 119 7.63 -18.09 -31.18
C SER A 119 8.12 -16.65 -31.37
N GLU A 120 7.60 -15.97 -32.40
CA GLU A 120 8.01 -14.61 -32.78
C GLU A 120 7.66 -13.53 -31.75
N SER A 121 6.87 -13.83 -30.70
CA SER A 121 6.47 -12.83 -29.72
C SER A 121 7.42 -12.81 -28.52
N PRO A 122 8.20 -11.73 -28.30
CA PRO A 122 8.97 -11.56 -27.07
C PRO A 122 8.03 -11.60 -25.83
N PRO A 123 8.56 -11.96 -24.65
CA PRO A 123 7.76 -11.99 -23.44
C PRO A 123 7.09 -10.63 -23.18
N GLN A 124 5.79 -10.66 -22.88
CA GLN A 124 5.03 -9.48 -22.50
C GLN A 124 5.45 -9.05 -21.09
N GLU A 125 6.29 -8.03 -21.02
CA GLU A 125 6.78 -7.46 -19.78
C GLU A 125 7.07 -5.97 -19.92
N PHE A 126 7.16 -5.28 -18.80
CA PHE A 126 7.64 -3.91 -18.74
C PHE A 126 8.14 -3.54 -17.34
N TRP A 127 8.94 -2.47 -17.27
CA TRP A 127 9.34 -1.87 -16.01
C TRP A 127 8.46 -0.70 -15.60
N GLU A 128 7.99 -0.69 -14.37
CA GLU A 128 7.42 0.49 -13.74
C GLU A 128 8.48 1.15 -12.86
N TRP A 129 8.71 2.45 -13.08
CA TRP A 129 9.64 3.22 -12.28
C TRP A 129 8.98 4.51 -11.75
N GLU A 130 8.87 4.63 -10.43
CA GLU A 130 8.50 5.88 -9.78
C GLU A 130 9.71 6.80 -9.66
N ILE A 131 9.47 8.09 -9.85
CA ILE A 131 10.48 9.15 -9.75
C ILE A 131 10.05 10.12 -8.64
N GLY A 132 11.04 10.53 -7.85
CA GLY A 132 10.89 11.54 -6.82
C GLY A 132 10.48 12.92 -7.33
N ASP A 133 10.06 13.77 -6.40
CA ASP A 133 9.77 15.17 -6.69
C ASP A 133 11.05 15.99 -6.94
N TRP A 134 11.07 16.75 -8.02
CA TRP A 134 12.13 17.71 -8.29
C TRP A 134 12.07 18.93 -7.36
N ARG A 135 10.89 19.31 -6.83
CA ARG A 135 10.74 20.51 -5.99
C ARG A 135 11.29 20.29 -4.58
N LYS A 136 10.86 19.22 -3.90
CA LYS A 136 11.28 18.92 -2.51
C LYS A 136 12.42 17.91 -2.41
N SER A 137 12.35 16.81 -3.16
CA SER A 137 13.42 15.81 -3.13
C SER A 137 14.59 16.14 -4.03
N ARG A 138 14.48 17.15 -4.91
CA ARG A 138 15.54 17.53 -5.88
C ARG A 138 16.01 16.35 -6.73
N ALA A 139 15.11 15.39 -6.95
CA ALA A 139 15.37 14.18 -7.72
C ALA A 139 15.08 14.43 -9.20
N VAL A 140 15.98 14.00 -10.06
CA VAL A 140 15.85 14.08 -11.52
C VAL A 140 16.32 12.77 -12.13
N ARG A 141 15.60 12.25 -13.13
CA ARG A 141 16.04 11.11 -13.91
C ARG A 141 16.47 11.55 -15.30
N VAL A 142 17.64 11.07 -15.74
CA VAL A 142 18.05 11.15 -17.14
C VAL A 142 17.88 9.77 -17.75
N LEU A 143 17.07 9.68 -18.80
CA LEU A 143 16.77 8.46 -19.54
C LEU A 143 17.48 8.51 -20.90
N ALA A 144 18.04 7.39 -21.34
CA ALA A 144 18.60 7.23 -22.68
C ALA A 144 18.05 5.99 -23.37
N ILE A 145 17.83 6.12 -24.68
CA ILE A 145 17.49 5.02 -25.59
C ILE A 145 18.66 4.88 -26.56
N ASP A 146 19.34 3.74 -26.51
CA ASP A 146 20.55 3.49 -27.29
C ASP A 146 20.41 2.15 -28.03
N ARG A 147 20.18 2.21 -29.34
CA ARG A 147 19.92 1.02 -30.20
C ARG A 147 18.82 0.10 -29.64
N GLY A 148 17.76 0.68 -29.10
CA GLY A 148 16.63 -0.04 -28.52
C GLY A 148 16.81 -0.42 -27.04
N HIS A 149 18.01 -0.26 -26.47
CA HIS A 149 18.25 -0.44 -25.04
C HIS A 149 17.81 0.81 -24.26
N VAL A 150 17.01 0.61 -23.20
CA VAL A 150 16.57 1.68 -22.32
C VAL A 150 17.38 1.66 -21.03
N SER A 151 18.05 2.77 -20.74
CA SER A 151 18.84 2.97 -19.54
C SER A 151 18.49 4.30 -18.88
N TYR A 152 18.79 4.42 -17.59
CA TYR A 152 18.62 5.68 -16.88
C TYR A 152 19.61 5.82 -15.74
N VAL A 153 19.75 7.07 -15.26
CA VAL A 153 20.43 7.43 -14.03
C VAL A 153 19.53 8.35 -13.22
N ASP A 154 19.45 8.09 -11.91
CA ASP A 154 18.74 8.95 -10.95
C ASP A 154 19.76 9.87 -10.27
N LEU A 155 19.48 11.18 -10.33
CA LEU A 155 20.31 12.24 -9.77
C LEU A 155 19.60 12.84 -8.55
N ASP A 156 20.34 13.10 -7.49
CA ASP A 156 19.85 13.76 -6.27
C ASP A 156 20.63 15.06 -6.04
N PHE A 157 20.00 16.20 -6.35
CA PHE A 157 20.62 17.51 -6.19
C PHE A 157 20.46 18.10 -4.77
N LYS A 158 20.14 17.30 -3.74
CA LYS A 158 20.09 17.79 -2.34
C LYS A 158 21.45 18.23 -1.83
N SER A 159 22.52 17.55 -2.24
CA SER A 159 23.89 17.82 -1.79
C SER A 159 24.64 18.86 -2.64
N GLY A 160 24.07 19.28 -3.77
CA GLY A 160 24.67 20.24 -4.69
C GLY A 160 24.46 19.85 -6.15
N ALA A 161 24.95 20.67 -7.08
CA ALA A 161 25.00 20.31 -8.49
C ALA A 161 26.13 19.31 -8.74
N GLU A 162 25.81 18.20 -9.39
CA GLU A 162 26.81 17.25 -9.89
C GLU A 162 27.71 17.93 -10.92
N GLN A 163 29.02 17.68 -10.83
CA GLN A 163 29.99 18.26 -11.76
C GLN A 163 29.95 17.58 -13.13
N ALA A 164 29.67 16.28 -13.13
CA ALA A 164 29.38 15.52 -14.34
C ALA A 164 28.24 14.52 -14.10
N ILE A 165 27.46 14.25 -15.14
CA ILE A 165 26.42 13.24 -15.19
C ILE A 165 26.89 12.18 -16.16
N ILE A 166 27.14 10.98 -15.65
CA ILE A 166 27.55 9.83 -16.44
C ILE A 166 26.37 8.86 -16.49
N LEU A 167 25.83 8.63 -17.68
CA LEU A 167 24.75 7.68 -17.94
C LEU A 167 25.28 6.57 -18.83
N PRO A 168 25.68 5.41 -18.27
CA PRO A 168 26.10 4.32 -19.10
C PRO A 168 24.91 3.61 -19.76
N THR A 169 24.94 3.53 -21.09
CA THR A 169 23.85 3.06 -21.93
C THR A 169 23.99 1.58 -22.29
N PHE A 170 25.21 1.05 -22.31
CA PHE A 170 25.48 -0.37 -22.48
C PHE A 170 26.84 -0.76 -21.85
N PRO A 171 26.97 -1.94 -21.21
CA PRO A 171 25.93 -2.94 -20.91
C PRO A 171 24.90 -2.43 -19.89
N LEU A 172 23.67 -2.94 -19.96
CA LEU A 172 22.57 -2.51 -19.08
C LEU A 172 22.75 -3.01 -17.63
N ASP A 173 22.19 -2.26 -16.69
CA ASP A 173 22.13 -2.66 -15.28
C ASP A 173 21.19 -3.86 -15.15
N SER A 174 21.73 -5.01 -14.73
CA SER A 174 20.97 -6.27 -14.62
C SER A 174 19.88 -6.23 -13.54
N ARG A 175 19.84 -5.20 -12.70
CA ARG A 175 18.89 -5.05 -11.59
C ARG A 175 17.54 -4.47 -12.00
N PHE A 176 17.55 -3.45 -12.86
CA PHE A 176 16.43 -2.51 -12.96
C PHE A 176 16.05 -2.14 -14.39
N MET A 177 16.71 -2.74 -15.39
CA MET A 177 16.51 -2.43 -16.79
C MET A 177 15.92 -3.64 -17.50
N GLN A 178 15.24 -3.41 -18.62
CA GLN A 178 14.64 -4.49 -19.39
C GLN A 178 15.75 -5.32 -20.03
N THR A 179 15.89 -6.58 -19.60
CA THR A 179 16.92 -7.48 -20.12
C THR A 179 16.34 -8.74 -20.76
N SER A 180 15.04 -9.02 -20.66
CA SER A 180 14.47 -10.24 -21.26
C SER A 180 14.47 -10.19 -22.79
N SER A 181 14.18 -9.03 -23.38
CA SER A 181 14.31 -8.81 -24.83
C SER A 181 15.79 -8.95 -25.22
N CYS A 182 16.71 -8.50 -24.38
CA CYS A 182 18.14 -8.74 -24.55
C CYS A 182 18.48 -10.24 -24.49
N HIS A 183 17.92 -11.02 -23.56
CA HIS A 183 18.15 -12.45 -23.43
C HIS A 183 17.62 -13.23 -24.64
N HIS A 184 16.37 -12.95 -25.05
CA HIS A 184 15.78 -13.54 -26.25
C HIS A 184 16.56 -13.17 -27.51
N ASN A 185 16.90 -11.89 -27.66
CA ASN A 185 17.67 -11.42 -28.82
C ASN A 185 19.10 -11.96 -28.85
N TYR A 186 19.70 -12.17 -27.68
CA TYR A 186 21.03 -12.74 -27.53
C TYR A 186 21.04 -14.22 -27.91
N GLU A 187 20.14 -15.02 -27.33
CA GLU A 187 20.06 -16.46 -27.59
C GLU A 187 19.55 -16.78 -29.00
N CYS A 188 18.62 -16.00 -29.54
CA CYS A 188 18.07 -16.22 -30.88
C CYS A 188 18.83 -15.44 -31.98
N HIS A 189 19.94 -14.77 -31.65
CA HIS A 189 20.78 -14.00 -32.58
C HIS A 189 20.00 -13.01 -33.48
N SER A 190 18.96 -12.36 -32.94
CA SER A 190 18.06 -11.49 -33.70
C SER A 190 18.56 -10.04 -33.83
N VAL A 191 19.68 -9.69 -33.19
CA VAL A 191 20.27 -8.34 -33.20
C VAL A 191 21.73 -8.42 -33.66
N ASP A 192 22.16 -7.43 -34.45
CA ASP A 192 23.54 -7.29 -34.90
C ASP A 192 24.55 -7.38 -33.73
N SER A 193 25.56 -8.24 -33.88
CA SER A 193 26.65 -8.42 -32.90
C SER A 193 27.34 -7.11 -32.54
N SER A 194 27.34 -6.14 -33.46
CA SER A 194 27.91 -4.80 -33.30
C SER A 194 27.33 -4.01 -32.11
N SER A 195 26.14 -4.38 -31.61
CA SER A 195 25.53 -3.73 -30.43
C SER A 195 26.17 -4.16 -29.11
N TYR A 196 26.82 -5.32 -29.07
CA TYR A 196 27.48 -5.88 -27.88
C TYR A 196 28.98 -5.56 -27.83
N GLU A 197 29.59 -5.21 -28.96
CA GLU A 197 31.04 -5.03 -29.13
C GLU A 197 31.62 -3.78 -28.43
N THR A 198 30.79 -2.91 -27.87
CA THR A 198 31.25 -1.67 -27.24
C THR A 198 30.56 -1.35 -25.92
N ILE A 199 31.34 -0.92 -24.92
CA ILE A 199 30.84 -0.24 -23.73
C ILE A 199 30.50 1.20 -24.13
N ARG A 200 29.32 1.68 -23.75
CA ARG A 200 28.77 2.97 -24.19
C ARG A 200 28.25 3.78 -23.01
N ALA A 201 28.55 5.07 -23.00
CA ALA A 201 28.05 5.98 -21.98
C ALA A 201 27.89 7.41 -22.49
N LEU A 202 26.87 8.10 -22.00
CA LEU A 202 26.70 9.54 -22.18
C LEU A 202 27.34 10.27 -21.00
N VAL A 203 28.23 11.23 -21.28
CA VAL A 203 28.96 11.99 -20.25
C VAL A 203 28.72 13.47 -20.43
N PHE A 204 27.93 14.07 -19.54
CA PHE A 204 27.66 15.50 -19.52
C PHE A 204 28.48 16.13 -18.40
N SER A 205 29.42 17.00 -18.70
CA SER A 205 30.21 17.71 -17.69
C SER A 205 30.05 19.22 -17.86
N VAL A 206 30.14 19.96 -16.74
CA VAL A 206 30.12 21.43 -16.76
C VAL A 206 31.38 22.01 -17.39
N SER A 207 32.48 21.26 -17.38
CA SER A 207 33.75 21.61 -18.03
C SER A 207 34.07 20.59 -19.13
N PRO A 208 34.89 20.96 -20.14
CA PRO A 208 35.36 20.00 -21.13
C PRO A 208 35.93 18.74 -20.49
N VAL A 209 35.49 17.58 -20.98
CA VAL A 209 35.93 16.28 -20.50
C VAL A 209 37.31 16.00 -21.10
N GLU A 210 38.29 15.70 -20.25
CA GLU A 210 39.65 15.36 -20.65
C GLU A 210 39.77 13.86 -20.93
N SER A 211 39.25 13.03 -20.02
CA SER A 211 39.27 11.58 -20.18
C SER A 211 38.04 10.91 -19.57
N VAL A 212 37.69 9.77 -20.16
CA VAL A 212 36.65 8.87 -19.65
C VAL A 212 37.22 7.47 -19.63
N VAL A 213 37.07 6.76 -18.51
CA VAL A 213 37.62 5.41 -18.30
C VAL A 213 36.51 4.47 -17.85
N ALA A 214 36.37 3.34 -18.55
CA ALA A 214 35.51 2.25 -18.16
C ALA A 214 36.30 1.19 -17.39
N ARG A 215 35.80 0.82 -16.21
CA ARG A 215 36.34 -0.22 -15.34
C ARG A 215 35.35 -1.35 -15.16
N VAL A 216 35.81 -2.58 -15.35
CA VAL A 216 35.02 -3.80 -15.12
C VAL A 216 35.66 -4.61 -14.01
N TYR A 217 34.83 -5.06 -13.07
CA TYR A 217 35.25 -5.87 -11.93
C TYR A 217 34.60 -7.27 -11.98
N ASP A 218 35.33 -8.31 -11.60
CA ASP A 218 34.82 -9.68 -11.40
C ASP A 218 34.67 -9.93 -9.88
N SER A 219 33.50 -10.43 -9.47
CA SER A 219 33.17 -10.73 -8.06
C SER A 219 33.27 -12.22 -7.70
N ARG A 220 33.76 -13.08 -8.60
CA ARG A 220 33.82 -14.55 -8.42
C ARG A 220 34.45 -15.01 -7.11
N TYR A 221 35.47 -14.30 -6.62
CA TYR A 221 36.21 -14.64 -5.39
C TYR A 221 35.64 -13.96 -4.14
N GLY A 222 34.42 -13.42 -4.20
CA GLY A 222 33.79 -12.68 -3.10
C GLY A 222 34.38 -11.28 -2.86
N SER A 223 35.42 -10.90 -3.61
CA SER A 223 35.99 -9.56 -3.68
C SER A 223 35.91 -9.04 -5.11
N LEU A 224 35.78 -7.71 -5.27
CA LEU A 224 35.74 -7.05 -6.57
C LEU A 224 37.17 -6.89 -7.09
N VAL A 225 37.54 -7.70 -8.08
CA VAL A 225 38.85 -7.63 -8.73
C VAL A 225 38.71 -6.92 -10.06
N LEU A 226 39.51 -5.86 -10.29
CA LEU A 226 39.54 -5.14 -11.56
C LEU A 226 40.09 -6.05 -12.67
N VAL A 227 39.31 -6.28 -13.72
CA VAL A 227 39.65 -7.15 -14.85
C VAL A 227 39.81 -6.39 -16.17
N ILE A 228 39.15 -5.24 -16.31
CA ILE A 228 39.35 -4.31 -17.44
C ILE A 228 39.44 -2.89 -16.92
N GLU A 229 40.39 -2.15 -17.45
CA GLU A 229 40.45 -0.69 -17.42
C GLU A 229 40.74 -0.20 -18.83
N THR A 230 39.80 0.55 -19.42
CA THR A 230 39.91 1.00 -20.82
C THR A 230 39.47 2.45 -20.98
N HIS A 231 40.24 3.21 -21.75
CA HIS A 231 39.86 4.57 -22.12
C HIS A 231 38.72 4.55 -23.15
N MET A 232 37.72 5.40 -22.92
CA MET A 232 36.60 5.57 -23.84
C MET A 232 36.86 6.76 -24.76
N THR A 233 36.58 6.57 -26.04
CA THR A 233 36.72 7.61 -27.06
C THR A 233 35.39 8.30 -27.31
N LYS A 234 35.40 9.63 -27.45
CA LYS A 234 34.19 10.36 -27.83
C LYS A 234 33.83 9.99 -29.26
N HIS A 235 32.59 9.57 -29.49
CA HIS A 235 32.10 9.22 -30.81
C HIS A 235 31.98 10.50 -31.65
N ALA A 236 32.95 10.74 -32.53
CA ALA A 236 33.01 11.91 -33.38
C ALA A 236 32.39 11.61 -34.75
N GLY A 237 31.34 12.35 -35.09
CA GLY A 237 30.92 12.50 -36.48
C GLY A 237 30.46 13.93 -36.69
N GLU A 238 30.65 14.45 -37.90
CA GLU A 238 30.53 15.89 -38.24
C GLU A 238 29.14 16.49 -37.96
N ASN A 239 28.12 15.66 -37.78
CA ASN A 239 26.74 16.06 -37.44
C ASN A 239 26.31 15.70 -36.00
N PHE A 240 27.20 15.14 -35.17
CA PHE A 240 26.84 14.69 -33.83
C PHE A 240 27.22 15.73 -32.78
N ARG A 241 26.20 16.37 -32.16
CA ARG A 241 26.34 17.09 -30.87
C ARG A 241 26.55 16.13 -29.68
N GLY A 242 27.04 14.91 -29.95
CA GLY A 242 26.97 13.77 -29.05
C GLY A 242 28.02 13.85 -27.94
N ASN A 243 27.57 13.66 -26.70
CA ASN A 243 28.42 13.39 -25.54
C ASN A 243 28.55 11.87 -25.30
N LEU A 244 28.53 11.08 -26.37
CA LEU A 244 28.63 9.62 -26.33
C LEU A 244 30.10 9.20 -26.34
N TYR A 245 30.48 8.43 -25.35
CA TYR A 245 31.80 7.81 -25.21
C TYR A 245 31.68 6.31 -25.40
N VAL A 246 32.64 5.73 -26.12
CA VAL A 246 32.61 4.34 -26.56
C VAL A 246 33.97 3.69 -26.33
N ALA A 247 33.99 2.47 -25.79
CA ALA A 247 35.19 1.63 -25.68
C ALA A 247 34.92 0.23 -26.25
N PRO A 248 35.72 -0.25 -27.21
CA PRO A 248 35.59 -1.61 -27.72
C PRO A 248 36.03 -2.63 -26.66
N TRP A 249 35.37 -3.78 -26.62
CA TRP A 249 35.70 -4.87 -25.70
C TRP A 249 35.28 -6.24 -26.25
N ASN A 250 35.84 -7.30 -25.68
CA ASN A 250 35.40 -8.67 -25.98
C ASN A 250 34.24 -9.06 -25.04
N TYR A 251 33.01 -8.74 -25.44
CA TYR A 251 31.81 -9.01 -24.63
C TYR A 251 31.61 -10.49 -24.29
N LYS A 252 32.07 -11.41 -25.16
CA LYS A 252 31.94 -12.86 -24.96
C LYS A 252 32.70 -13.37 -23.73
N ALA A 253 33.76 -12.65 -23.31
CA ALA A 253 34.50 -12.96 -22.09
C ALA A 253 33.69 -12.68 -20.80
N PHE A 254 32.59 -11.92 -20.93
CA PHE A 254 31.71 -11.51 -19.83
C PHE A 254 30.37 -12.23 -19.83
N GLU A 255 30.25 -13.31 -20.60
CA GLU A 255 29.11 -14.23 -20.53
C GLU A 255 29.19 -15.07 -19.26
N ASP A 256 28.11 -15.09 -18.49
CA ASP A 256 28.02 -15.90 -17.27
C ASP A 256 26.56 -16.23 -16.94
N THR A 257 26.35 -17.29 -16.17
CA THR A 257 25.02 -17.69 -15.67
C THR A 257 24.55 -16.81 -14.51
N SER A 258 25.48 -16.21 -13.75
CA SER A 258 25.22 -15.29 -12.66
C SER A 258 25.09 -13.84 -13.16
N PRO A 259 23.93 -13.19 -12.96
CA PRO A 259 23.68 -11.81 -13.44
C PRO A 259 24.39 -10.72 -12.63
N ASN A 260 25.10 -11.09 -11.56
CA ASN A 260 25.80 -10.17 -10.66
C ASN A 260 27.30 -10.49 -10.51
N ARG A 261 27.86 -11.32 -11.40
CA ARG A 261 29.29 -11.63 -11.39
C ARG A 261 30.14 -10.43 -11.78
N PHE A 262 29.79 -9.75 -12.87
CA PHE A 262 30.54 -8.62 -13.40
C PHE A 262 29.90 -7.28 -13.07
N TRP A 263 30.73 -6.29 -12.77
CA TRP A 263 30.30 -4.94 -12.38
C TRP A 263 31.02 -3.89 -13.21
N LEU A 264 30.28 -2.87 -13.63
CA LEU A 264 30.77 -1.74 -14.42
C LEU A 264 30.82 -0.48 -13.56
N GLN A 265 31.91 0.27 -13.69
CA GLN A 265 32.05 1.62 -13.19
C GLN A 265 32.71 2.48 -14.25
N ILE A 266 32.21 3.70 -14.45
CA ILE A 266 32.81 4.66 -15.37
C ILE A 266 33.23 5.90 -14.61
N GLU A 267 34.44 6.35 -14.89
CA GLU A 267 35.03 7.58 -14.37
C GLU A 267 35.14 8.61 -15.49
N SER A 268 34.82 9.86 -15.20
CA SER A 268 35.10 10.99 -16.07
C SER A 268 35.94 12.01 -15.33
N ASN A 269 37.04 12.43 -15.98
CA ASN A 269 37.89 13.51 -15.54
C ASN A 269 37.71 14.71 -16.46
N ASP A 270 37.57 15.89 -15.87
CA ASP A 270 37.51 17.15 -16.61
C ASP A 270 38.86 17.88 -16.64
N ILE A 271 38.97 18.89 -17.51
CA ILE A 271 40.18 19.73 -17.64
C ILE A 271 40.52 20.51 -16.37
N MET A 272 39.61 20.59 -15.39
CA MET A 272 39.85 21.24 -14.10
C MET A 272 40.38 20.26 -13.04
N GLY A 273 40.66 19.01 -13.43
CA GLY A 273 41.16 17.96 -12.54
C GLY A 273 40.09 17.35 -11.63
N ARG A 274 38.79 17.57 -11.89
CA ARG A 274 37.71 16.98 -11.12
C ARG A 274 37.33 15.63 -11.70
N SER A 275 37.30 14.62 -10.85
CA SER A 275 36.85 13.27 -11.18
C SER A 275 35.40 13.05 -10.71
N THR A 276 34.59 12.43 -11.55
CA THR A 276 33.25 11.93 -11.19
C THR A 276 33.15 10.45 -11.54
N LEU A 277 32.68 9.64 -10.58
CA LEU A 277 32.52 8.19 -10.71
C LEU A 277 31.05 7.83 -10.71
N THR A 278 30.65 6.88 -11.57
CA THR A 278 29.33 6.27 -11.46
C THR A 278 29.23 5.38 -10.22
N GLU A 279 28.00 5.14 -9.76
CA GLU A 279 27.73 4.00 -8.90
C GLU A 279 28.18 2.71 -9.58
N LEU A 280 28.74 1.80 -8.78
CA LEU A 280 29.12 0.47 -9.25
C LEU A 280 27.84 -0.33 -9.52
N ARG A 281 27.67 -0.81 -10.76
CA ARG A 281 26.45 -1.52 -11.17
C ARG A 281 26.75 -2.90 -11.77
N PRO A 282 25.98 -3.94 -11.42
CA PRO A 282 26.14 -5.24 -12.04
C PRO A 282 25.55 -5.23 -13.45
N PHE A 283 26.11 -6.05 -14.33
CA PHE A 283 25.55 -6.25 -15.67
C PHE A 283 25.59 -7.72 -16.07
N SER A 284 24.74 -8.06 -17.03
CA SER A 284 24.73 -9.38 -17.66
C SER A 284 24.60 -9.19 -19.16
N ILE A 285 25.57 -9.72 -19.92
CA ILE A 285 25.53 -9.72 -21.39
C ILE A 285 24.41 -10.61 -21.91
N ASN A 286 24.21 -11.76 -21.26
CA ASN A 286 23.19 -12.74 -21.64
C ASN A 286 21.77 -12.31 -21.26
N GLY A 287 21.57 -11.07 -20.80
CA GLY A 287 20.25 -10.53 -20.47
C GLY A 287 19.60 -11.13 -19.21
N ARG A 288 20.36 -11.83 -18.36
CA ARG A 288 19.85 -12.34 -17.08
C ARG A 288 19.69 -11.20 -16.08
N SER A 289 18.56 -11.16 -15.38
CA SER A 289 18.30 -10.11 -14.38
C SER A 289 18.73 -10.53 -12.98
N PHE A 290 19.42 -9.64 -12.25
CA PHE A 290 19.73 -9.84 -10.83
C PHE A 290 18.52 -9.50 -9.96
N ARG A 291 18.03 -10.51 -9.23
CA ARG A 291 16.81 -10.36 -8.42
C ARG A 291 17.07 -9.57 -7.15
N LEU A 292 16.33 -8.47 -7.01
CA LEU A 292 16.33 -7.64 -5.81
C LEU A 292 15.10 -7.87 -4.94
N SER A 293 15.28 -7.68 -3.64
CA SER A 293 14.21 -7.67 -2.63
C SER A 293 13.81 -6.24 -2.29
N TRP A 294 12.53 -6.04 -2.01
CA TRP A 294 12.03 -4.77 -1.50
C TRP A 294 12.22 -4.69 0.02
N SER A 295 12.44 -3.48 0.50
CA SER A 295 12.19 -3.16 1.91
C SER A 295 10.68 -3.20 2.22
N TRP A 296 10.32 -3.30 3.50
CA TRP A 296 8.91 -3.29 3.92
C TRP A 296 8.14 -2.04 3.45
N LYS A 297 8.81 -0.87 3.38
CA LYS A 297 8.17 0.38 2.90
C LYS A 297 7.87 0.32 1.41
N GLU A 298 8.83 -0.17 0.63
CA GLU A 298 8.69 -0.32 -0.83
C GLU A 298 7.64 -1.39 -1.17
N PHE A 299 7.62 -2.51 -0.45
CA PHE A 299 6.59 -3.55 -0.58
C PHE A 299 5.19 -3.01 -0.28
N TYR A 300 5.04 -2.19 0.76
CA TYR A 300 3.75 -1.62 1.14
C TYR A 300 3.15 -0.74 0.03
N VAL A 301 3.98 0.02 -0.71
CA VAL A 301 3.50 0.94 -1.76
C VAL A 301 3.53 0.37 -3.16
N MET A 302 4.50 -0.47 -3.53
CA MET A 302 4.61 -1.06 -4.88
C MET A 302 4.01 -2.47 -4.95
N GLY A 303 4.19 -3.27 -3.90
CA GLY A 303 3.81 -4.68 -3.87
C GLY A 303 2.33 -4.92 -3.56
N CYS A 304 1.75 -4.13 -2.66
CA CYS A 304 0.34 -4.25 -2.30
C CYS A 304 -0.56 -3.60 -3.36
N GLN A 305 -1.49 -4.37 -3.93
CA GLN A 305 -2.49 -3.85 -4.87
C GLN A 305 -3.69 -3.32 -4.08
N TRP A 306 -3.57 -2.11 -3.53
CA TRP A 306 -4.55 -1.52 -2.62
C TRP A 306 -5.98 -1.49 -3.16
N ALA A 307 -6.14 -1.22 -4.46
CA ALA A 307 -7.44 -1.24 -5.13
C ALA A 307 -8.11 -2.62 -5.06
N SER A 308 -7.34 -3.69 -5.29
CA SER A 308 -7.85 -5.07 -5.21
C SER A 308 -8.00 -5.55 -3.75
N LEU A 309 -7.19 -5.02 -2.83
CA LEU A 309 -7.20 -5.39 -1.41
C LEU A 309 -8.35 -4.75 -0.62
N TYR A 310 -8.89 -3.62 -1.07
CA TYR A 310 -9.87 -2.84 -0.31
C TYR A 310 -11.08 -3.68 0.14
N TYR A 311 -11.80 -4.32 -0.80
CA TYR A 311 -12.99 -5.10 -0.48
C TYR A 311 -12.67 -6.36 0.37
N PRO A 312 -11.65 -7.18 0.05
CA PRO A 312 -11.24 -8.29 0.92
C PRO A 312 -10.93 -7.86 2.35
N LEU A 313 -10.19 -6.76 2.54
CA LEU A 313 -9.85 -6.25 3.88
C LEU A 313 -11.07 -5.74 4.62
N LEU A 314 -11.94 -4.99 3.94
CA LEU A 314 -13.19 -4.48 4.50
C LEU A 314 -14.08 -5.62 5.00
N TRP A 315 -14.38 -6.59 4.13
CA TRP A 315 -15.24 -7.71 4.48
C TRP A 315 -14.60 -8.62 5.52
N SER A 316 -13.30 -8.86 5.46
CA SER A 316 -12.58 -9.62 6.49
C SER A 316 -12.72 -8.94 7.87
N ALA A 317 -12.52 -7.63 7.96
CA ALA A 317 -12.65 -6.88 9.20
C ALA A 317 -14.10 -6.87 9.73
N LEU A 318 -15.09 -6.66 8.85
CA LEU A 318 -16.51 -6.69 9.22
C LEU A 318 -16.93 -8.08 9.68
N CYS A 319 -16.60 -9.14 8.92
CA CYS A 319 -16.87 -10.52 9.29
C CYS A 319 -16.24 -10.86 10.66
N PHE A 320 -15.00 -10.45 10.90
CA PHE A 320 -14.34 -10.63 12.19
C PHE A 320 -15.13 -9.97 13.33
N MET A 321 -15.56 -8.72 13.18
CA MET A 321 -16.36 -8.03 14.20
C MET A 321 -17.75 -8.65 14.40
N PHE A 322 -18.42 -9.08 13.34
CA PHE A 322 -19.69 -9.81 13.44
C PHE A 322 -19.51 -11.14 14.15
N SER A 323 -18.50 -11.94 13.78
CA SER A 323 -18.17 -13.19 14.47
C SER A 323 -17.86 -12.94 15.95
N PHE A 324 -17.12 -11.89 16.27
CA PHE A 324 -16.81 -11.48 17.64
C PHE A 324 -18.07 -11.19 18.48
N LEU A 325 -19.13 -10.62 17.89
CA LEU A 325 -20.38 -10.30 18.58
C LEU A 325 -21.43 -11.43 18.56
N LEU A 326 -21.49 -12.23 17.50
CA LEU A 326 -22.54 -13.24 17.28
C LEU A 326 -22.16 -14.62 17.85
N LEU A 327 -20.91 -15.07 17.65
CA LEU A 327 -20.45 -16.39 18.10
C LEU A 327 -20.65 -16.59 19.62
N PRO A 328 -20.32 -15.61 20.49
CA PRO A 328 -20.53 -15.78 21.94
C PRO A 328 -22.01 -15.82 22.31
N LYS A 329 -22.88 -15.14 21.55
CA LYS A 329 -24.33 -15.18 21.77
C LYS A 329 -24.91 -16.55 21.43
N ALA A 330 -24.49 -17.14 20.32
CA ALA A 330 -24.86 -18.51 19.95
C ALA A 330 -24.41 -19.50 21.03
N LEU A 331 -23.15 -19.40 21.49
CA LEU A 331 -22.63 -20.25 22.58
C LEU A 331 -23.42 -20.09 23.89
N LEU A 332 -23.85 -18.87 24.25
CA LEU A 332 -24.71 -18.65 25.42
C LEU A 332 -26.08 -19.32 25.30
N VAL A 333 -26.66 -19.34 24.10
CA VAL A 333 -27.98 -19.97 23.86
C VAL A 333 -27.86 -21.49 23.95
N PHE A 334 -26.81 -22.09 23.38
CA PHE A 334 -26.64 -23.54 23.33
C PHE A 334 -25.99 -24.13 24.60
N GLN A 335 -25.18 -23.38 25.35
CA GLN A 335 -24.44 -23.87 26.52
C GLN A 335 -24.56 -22.91 27.72
N LYS A 336 -25.75 -22.87 28.36
CA LYS A 336 -26.08 -21.95 29.47
C LYS A 336 -25.11 -21.93 30.67
N ASN A 337 -24.28 -22.97 30.88
CA ASN A 337 -23.52 -23.15 32.13
C ASN A 337 -21.99 -23.37 31.98
N MET A 338 -21.41 -23.37 30.77
CA MET A 338 -20.00 -23.79 30.61
C MET A 338 -18.94 -22.71 30.86
N TYR A 339 -19.27 -21.42 30.74
CA TYR A 339 -18.28 -20.33 30.77
C TYR A 339 -18.66 -19.28 31.82
N THR A 340 -18.55 -19.69 33.09
CA THR A 340 -18.76 -18.78 34.23
C THR A 340 -17.41 -18.25 34.71
N TYR A 341 -17.36 -17.08 35.37
CA TYR A 341 -16.16 -16.55 36.04
C TYR A 341 -15.46 -17.61 36.93
N LYS A 342 -16.25 -18.47 37.59
CA LYS A 342 -15.77 -19.62 38.37
C LYS A 342 -14.99 -20.66 37.53
N ASN A 343 -15.43 -20.93 36.29
CA ASN A 343 -14.74 -21.84 35.36
C ASN A 343 -13.49 -21.20 34.74
N PHE A 344 -13.46 -19.87 34.58
CA PHE A 344 -12.22 -19.17 34.17
C PHE A 344 -11.14 -19.26 35.26
N ILE A 345 -11.51 -19.03 36.52
CA ILE A 345 -10.60 -19.22 37.66
C ILE A 345 -10.13 -20.67 37.76
N ALA A 346 -11.02 -21.65 37.52
CA ALA A 346 -10.71 -23.07 37.59
C ALA A 346 -9.80 -23.56 36.44
N ASN A 347 -10.05 -23.14 35.19
CA ASN A 347 -9.36 -23.70 34.01
C ASN A 347 -8.24 -22.84 33.40
N LYS A 348 -7.92 -21.64 33.93
CA LYS A 348 -6.77 -20.76 33.57
C LYS A 348 -6.39 -20.61 32.07
N GLY A 349 -7.27 -20.96 31.13
CA GLY A 349 -7.00 -20.90 29.70
C GLY A 349 -7.29 -19.52 29.11
N ILE A 350 -6.37 -19.00 28.29
CA ILE A 350 -6.52 -17.69 27.61
C ILE A 350 -7.76 -17.66 26.72
N VAL A 351 -8.01 -18.74 25.96
CA VAL A 351 -9.19 -18.89 25.09
C VAL A 351 -10.50 -18.83 25.90
N ASN A 352 -10.53 -19.51 27.06
CA ASN A 352 -11.67 -19.50 27.98
C ASN A 352 -11.94 -18.10 28.55
N GLY A 353 -10.87 -17.33 28.83
CA GLY A 353 -10.97 -15.95 29.28
C GLY A 353 -11.53 -15.01 28.22
N VAL A 354 -11.06 -15.12 26.98
CA VAL A 354 -11.55 -14.31 25.85
C VAL A 354 -13.03 -14.61 25.57
N LEU A 355 -13.40 -15.89 25.52
CA LEU A 355 -14.80 -16.31 25.34
C LEU A 355 -15.70 -15.82 26.48
N TRP A 356 -15.22 -15.83 27.73
CA TRP A 356 -15.99 -15.30 28.85
C TRP A 356 -16.20 -13.78 28.76
N ILE A 357 -15.14 -13.00 28.48
CA ILE A 357 -15.24 -11.53 28.28
C ILE A 357 -16.28 -11.21 27.21
N LEU A 358 -16.22 -11.96 26.11
CA LEU A 358 -17.13 -11.86 24.99
C LEU A 358 -18.59 -12.14 25.36
N GLN A 359 -18.83 -13.16 26.19
CA GLN A 359 -20.18 -13.47 26.67
C GLN A 359 -20.76 -12.38 27.57
N GLU A 360 -19.94 -11.70 28.38
CA GLU A 360 -20.43 -10.61 29.23
C GLU A 360 -20.95 -9.42 28.42
N VAL A 361 -20.39 -9.13 27.23
CA VAL A 361 -20.95 -8.12 26.30
C VAL A 361 -22.35 -8.53 25.86
N CYS A 362 -22.51 -9.80 25.47
CA CYS A 362 -23.77 -10.35 24.98
C CYS A 362 -24.90 -10.39 26.03
N ARG A 363 -24.57 -10.27 27.33
CA ARG A 363 -25.53 -10.18 28.43
C ARG A 363 -26.10 -8.77 28.60
N VAL A 364 -25.40 -7.73 28.16
CA VAL A 364 -25.92 -6.36 28.15
C VAL A 364 -26.62 -6.12 26.81
N HIS A 365 -27.89 -6.53 26.74
CA HIS A 365 -28.68 -6.55 25.50
C HIS A 365 -28.65 -5.22 24.73
N ILE A 366 -28.83 -4.09 25.40
CA ILE A 366 -28.85 -2.76 24.76
C ILE A 366 -27.50 -2.43 24.11
N LEU A 367 -26.38 -2.71 24.77
CA LEU A 367 -25.04 -2.50 24.21
C LEU A 367 -24.76 -3.42 23.02
N TRP A 368 -25.14 -4.69 23.14
CA TRP A 368 -24.95 -5.67 22.08
C TRP A 368 -25.76 -5.33 20.83
N PHE A 369 -27.05 -5.00 20.98
CA PHE A 369 -27.88 -4.52 19.88
C PHE A 369 -27.36 -3.20 19.30
N GLY A 370 -26.84 -2.30 20.15
CA GLY A 370 -26.21 -1.06 19.70
C GLY A 370 -24.99 -1.29 18.79
N TRP A 371 -24.09 -2.19 19.17
CA TRP A 371 -22.92 -2.53 18.34
C TRP A 371 -23.30 -3.23 17.04
N ILE A 372 -24.21 -4.21 17.08
CA ILE A 372 -24.70 -4.88 15.87
C ILE A 372 -25.43 -3.89 14.95
N GLY A 373 -26.31 -3.07 15.51
CA GLY A 373 -27.03 -2.03 14.77
C GLY A 373 -26.07 -1.05 14.11
N TYR A 374 -24.98 -0.68 14.80
CA TYR A 374 -23.96 0.19 14.22
C TYR A 374 -23.18 -0.48 13.09
N LEU A 375 -22.84 -1.77 13.19
CA LEU A 375 -22.21 -2.49 12.09
C LEU A 375 -23.13 -2.59 10.86
N PHE A 376 -24.43 -2.83 11.06
CA PHE A 376 -25.42 -2.76 9.98
C PHE A 376 -25.55 -1.35 9.41
N TYR A 377 -25.50 -0.32 10.26
CA TYR A 377 -25.49 1.08 9.81
C TYR A 377 -24.35 1.36 8.83
N LEU A 378 -23.13 0.90 9.13
CA LEU A 378 -21.97 1.10 8.26
C LEU A 378 -22.09 0.43 6.89
N ILE A 379 -22.92 -0.61 6.76
CA ILE A 379 -23.13 -1.36 5.50
C ILE A 379 -24.34 -0.80 4.74
N LEU A 380 -25.44 -0.51 5.43
CA LEU A 380 -26.74 -0.23 4.82
C LEU A 380 -26.99 1.26 4.58
N PHE A 381 -26.39 2.14 5.38
CA PHE A 381 -26.72 3.55 5.36
C PHE A 381 -25.52 4.42 4.94
N PRO A 382 -25.79 5.62 4.39
CA PRO A 382 -24.75 6.60 4.18
C PRO A 382 -24.10 7.03 5.48
N TRP A 383 -22.77 7.16 5.44
CA TRP A 383 -22.00 7.56 6.62
C TRP A 383 -22.14 9.07 6.84
N PHE A 384 -22.04 9.85 5.77
CA PHE A 384 -22.20 11.30 5.81
C PHE A 384 -22.43 11.91 4.42
N ILE A 385 -22.77 13.20 4.40
CA ILE A 385 -23.09 13.97 3.19
C ILE A 385 -22.13 15.17 3.08
N GLY A 386 -21.53 15.38 1.91
CA GLY A 386 -20.56 16.46 1.71
C GLY A 386 -20.39 16.87 0.25
N GLN A 387 -19.67 17.96 0.05
CA GLN A 387 -19.28 18.45 -1.26
C GLN A 387 -17.99 17.75 -1.71
N VAL A 388 -18.11 16.87 -2.70
CA VAL A 388 -17.03 15.97 -3.12
C VAL A 388 -16.14 16.59 -4.19
N PHE A 389 -16.72 17.39 -5.07
CA PHE A 389 -16.02 18.02 -6.19
C PHE A 389 -15.50 19.40 -5.79
N THR A 390 -14.40 19.82 -6.42
CA THR A 390 -13.85 21.17 -6.24
C THR A 390 -14.79 22.24 -6.80
N GLU A 391 -15.50 21.93 -7.89
CA GLU A 391 -16.47 22.80 -8.54
C GLU A 391 -17.86 22.16 -8.51
N GLY A 392 -18.89 22.96 -8.25
CA GLY A 392 -20.28 22.50 -8.14
C GLY A 392 -20.75 22.30 -6.69
N ALA A 393 -21.95 22.79 -6.37
CA ALA A 393 -22.53 22.79 -5.03
C ALA A 393 -23.33 21.52 -4.69
N ASN A 394 -23.23 20.47 -5.51
CA ASN A 394 -24.03 19.27 -5.33
C ASN A 394 -23.52 18.47 -4.13
N MET A 395 -24.38 18.36 -3.12
CA MET A 395 -24.13 17.56 -1.92
C MET A 395 -24.35 16.08 -2.26
N VAL A 396 -23.34 15.27 -2.00
CA VAL A 396 -23.35 13.83 -2.29
C VAL A 396 -23.12 13.06 -1.00
N TYR A 397 -23.67 11.85 -0.91
CA TYR A 397 -23.49 10.99 0.25
C TYR A 397 -22.41 9.92 0.03
N MET A 398 -21.69 9.58 1.10
CA MET A 398 -20.64 8.57 1.10
C MET A 398 -21.14 7.25 1.68
N THR A 399 -20.79 6.14 1.03
CA THR A 399 -20.97 4.78 1.55
C THR A 399 -19.63 4.04 1.57
N TYR A 400 -19.62 2.77 2.01
CA TYR A 400 -18.44 1.92 1.90
C TYR A 400 -18.07 1.57 0.45
N MET A 401 -18.94 1.84 -0.54
CA MET A 401 -18.67 1.56 -1.95
C MET A 401 -18.03 2.76 -2.68
N GLY A 402 -18.30 3.98 -2.21
CA GLY A 402 -17.81 5.22 -2.80
C GLY A 402 -18.74 6.39 -2.50
N TRP A 403 -18.54 7.50 -3.20
CA TRP A 403 -19.46 8.63 -3.23
C TRP A 403 -20.54 8.40 -4.29
N ALA A 404 -21.81 8.47 -3.92
CA ALA A 404 -22.92 8.16 -4.81
C ALA A 404 -23.33 9.38 -5.67
N VAL A 405 -22.73 9.51 -6.85
CA VAL A 405 -22.98 10.64 -7.75
C VAL A 405 -24.11 10.28 -8.72
N GLU A 406 -25.06 11.20 -8.92
CA GLU A 406 -26.13 11.01 -9.91
C GLU A 406 -25.56 11.14 -11.33
N THR A 407 -25.86 10.15 -12.18
CA THR A 407 -25.39 10.16 -13.57
C THR A 407 -26.16 11.20 -14.41
N SER A 408 -25.44 11.94 -15.26
CA SER A 408 -26.01 12.96 -16.16
C SER A 408 -27.02 12.41 -17.19
N ASN A 409 -27.14 11.08 -17.32
CA ASN A 409 -28.02 10.40 -18.29
C ASN A 409 -29.48 10.21 -17.80
N GLY A 410 -29.91 10.89 -16.73
CA GLY A 410 -31.33 11.09 -16.40
C GLY A 410 -32.13 9.84 -16.03
N LYS A 411 -31.49 8.72 -15.70
CA LYS A 411 -32.17 7.46 -15.31
C LYS A 411 -32.17 7.17 -13.81
N GLY A 412 -31.85 8.15 -12.96
CA GLY A 412 -31.78 7.98 -11.50
C GLY A 412 -30.77 6.91 -11.04
N LYS A 413 -29.79 6.57 -11.89
CA LYS A 413 -28.71 5.62 -11.55
C LYS A 413 -27.58 6.39 -10.89
N PHE A 414 -27.18 5.91 -9.71
CA PHE A 414 -26.02 6.40 -8.98
C PHE A 414 -24.75 5.66 -9.45
N GLU A 415 -23.69 6.40 -9.69
CA GLU A 415 -22.34 5.89 -9.90
C GLU A 415 -21.50 6.13 -8.64
N PHE A 416 -20.78 5.11 -8.19
CA PHE A 416 -19.94 5.21 -7.00
C PHE A 416 -18.53 5.65 -7.39
N VAL A 417 -18.24 6.94 -7.19
CA VAL A 417 -16.95 7.55 -7.53
C VAL A 417 -16.01 7.56 -6.32
N GLY A 418 -14.70 7.52 -6.54
CA GLY A 418 -13.70 7.53 -5.46
C GLY A 418 -13.50 6.17 -4.79
N SER A 419 -13.93 5.09 -5.44
CA SER A 419 -13.55 3.72 -5.08
C SER A 419 -12.29 3.37 -5.87
N PRO A 420 -11.14 3.06 -5.24
CA PRO A 420 -10.96 2.64 -3.85
C PRO A 420 -10.47 3.74 -2.90
N ASP A 421 -10.37 5.03 -3.29
CA ASP A 421 -9.80 6.09 -2.45
C ASP A 421 -10.39 6.16 -1.04
N ILE A 422 -11.70 5.90 -0.92
CA ILE A 422 -12.40 5.85 0.36
C ILE A 422 -11.82 4.84 1.36
N LEU A 423 -10.93 3.92 0.93
CA LEU A 423 -10.21 3.01 1.83
C LEU A 423 -9.50 3.77 2.97
N VAL A 424 -8.97 4.97 2.70
CA VAL A 424 -8.25 5.79 3.70
C VAL A 424 -9.18 6.35 4.77
N LEU A 425 -10.49 6.30 4.55
CA LEU A 425 -11.51 6.70 5.50
C LEU A 425 -12.13 5.47 6.17
N VAL A 426 -12.54 4.49 5.36
CA VAL A 426 -13.30 3.32 5.79
C VAL A 426 -12.44 2.38 6.64
N LEU A 427 -11.25 1.99 6.16
CA LEU A 427 -10.41 1.02 6.88
C LEU A 427 -9.90 1.60 8.22
N PRO A 428 -9.38 2.85 8.29
CA PRO A 428 -8.96 3.40 9.57
C PRO A 428 -10.10 3.57 10.58
N HIS A 429 -11.31 3.90 10.12
CA HIS A 429 -12.47 3.96 11.01
C HIS A 429 -12.80 2.58 11.59
N ILE A 430 -12.91 1.58 10.73
CA ILE A 430 -13.26 0.22 11.15
C ILE A 430 -12.18 -0.37 12.08
N LEU A 431 -10.91 -0.25 11.71
CA LEU A 431 -9.80 -0.91 12.43
C LEU A 431 -9.32 -0.14 13.65
N PHE A 432 -9.33 1.20 13.64
CA PHE A 432 -8.77 2.00 14.73
C PHE A 432 -9.82 2.72 15.60
N VAL A 433 -11.09 2.72 15.20
CA VAL A 433 -12.18 3.30 16.00
C VAL A 433 -13.16 2.22 16.42
N VAL A 434 -13.80 1.54 15.47
CA VAL A 434 -14.89 0.60 15.76
C VAL A 434 -14.40 -0.64 16.51
N LEU A 435 -13.39 -1.33 15.97
CA LEU A 435 -12.83 -2.52 16.59
C LEU A 435 -12.32 -2.25 18.02
N PRO A 436 -11.46 -1.23 18.28
CA PRO A 436 -11.05 -0.89 19.64
C PRO A 436 -12.22 -0.54 20.56
N ALA A 437 -13.25 0.15 20.07
CA ALA A 437 -14.41 0.50 20.87
C ALA A 437 -15.22 -0.73 21.31
N ILE A 438 -15.38 -1.72 20.43
CA ILE A 438 -15.99 -3.02 20.76
C ILE A 438 -15.13 -3.76 21.81
N LEU A 439 -13.82 -3.81 21.63
CA LEU A 439 -12.89 -4.48 22.56
C LEU A 439 -12.91 -3.82 23.96
N VAL A 440 -12.86 -2.49 24.02
CA VAL A 440 -12.91 -1.74 25.29
C VAL A 440 -14.27 -1.90 25.96
N THR A 441 -15.36 -1.94 25.19
CA THR A 441 -16.70 -2.25 25.73
C THR A 441 -16.70 -3.64 26.38
N GLY A 442 -16.11 -4.63 25.73
CA GLY A 442 -15.93 -5.97 26.32
C GLY A 442 -15.12 -6.00 27.60
N ALA A 443 -14.02 -5.25 27.64
CA ALA A 443 -13.23 -5.12 28.85
C ALA A 443 -14.01 -4.44 30.00
N LEU A 444 -14.84 -3.42 29.70
CA LEU A 444 -15.69 -2.75 30.68
C LEU A 444 -16.80 -3.66 31.24
N THR A 445 -17.44 -4.47 30.38
CA THR A 445 -18.46 -5.42 30.83
C THR A 445 -17.85 -6.55 31.66
N ALA A 446 -16.67 -7.03 31.29
CA ALA A 446 -15.93 -8.02 32.08
C ALA A 446 -15.47 -7.47 33.43
N GLU A 447 -14.98 -6.22 33.49
CA GLU A 447 -14.64 -5.55 34.75
C GLU A 447 -15.84 -5.44 35.68
N ARG A 448 -17.02 -5.08 35.14
CA ARG A 448 -18.29 -5.04 35.88
C ARG A 448 -18.61 -6.42 36.48
N ALA A 449 -18.50 -7.49 35.69
CA ALA A 449 -18.79 -8.84 36.15
C ALA A 449 -17.86 -9.28 37.29
N ILE A 450 -16.54 -9.04 37.17
CA ILE A 450 -15.55 -9.33 38.21
C ILE A 450 -15.88 -8.55 39.49
N TYR A 451 -16.20 -7.26 39.36
CA TYR A 451 -16.54 -6.44 40.51
C TYR A 451 -17.79 -6.94 41.22
N ARG A 452 -18.83 -7.31 40.48
CA ARG A 452 -20.08 -7.86 41.05
C ARG A 452 -19.81 -9.13 41.85
N GLU A 453 -19.04 -10.06 41.31
CA GLU A 453 -18.66 -11.31 42.00
C GLU A 453 -17.84 -11.02 43.27
N ARG A 454 -16.91 -10.05 43.23
CA ARG A 454 -16.17 -9.63 44.43
C ARG A 454 -17.10 -9.05 45.50
N VAL A 455 -18.01 -8.16 45.13
CA VAL A 455 -18.96 -7.56 46.09
C VAL A 455 -19.87 -8.63 46.71
N LEU A 456 -20.35 -9.59 45.92
CA LEU A 456 -21.15 -10.71 46.43
C LEU A 456 -20.34 -11.59 47.40
N ALA A 457 -19.08 -11.89 47.09
CA ALA A 457 -18.19 -12.65 47.97
C ALA A 457 -17.94 -11.94 49.32
N PHE A 458 -17.83 -10.61 49.32
CA PHE A 458 -17.66 -9.82 50.55
C PHE A 458 -18.96 -9.60 51.33
N SER A 459 -20.13 -9.57 50.66
CA SER A 459 -21.42 -9.30 51.30
C SER A 459 -22.10 -10.54 51.89
N GLY A 460 -21.63 -11.76 51.60
CA GLY A 460 -22.23 -13.01 52.10
C GLY A 460 -23.64 -13.33 51.58
N LYS A 461 -24.21 -12.50 50.70
CA LYS A 461 -25.56 -12.69 50.12
C LYS A 461 -25.54 -13.66 48.94
N LYS A 462 -26.51 -14.57 48.88
CA LYS A 462 -26.70 -15.46 47.72
C LYS A 462 -27.27 -14.67 46.54
N LYS A 463 -27.02 -15.20 45.33
CA LYS A 463 -27.35 -14.57 44.03
C LYS A 463 -28.85 -14.23 43.86
N ASP A 464 -29.71 -14.84 44.67
CA ASP A 464 -31.17 -14.79 44.54
C ASP A 464 -31.83 -13.69 45.41
N ASP A 465 -31.08 -12.99 46.28
CA ASP A 465 -31.63 -11.96 47.19
C ASP A 465 -31.77 -10.56 46.55
N LEU A 466 -31.47 -10.42 45.26
CA LEU A 466 -31.47 -9.15 44.53
C LEU A 466 -32.40 -9.18 43.31
N ASP A 467 -33.52 -9.88 43.42
CA ASP A 467 -34.62 -9.73 42.47
C ASP A 467 -35.56 -8.59 42.88
N LEU A 468 -36.02 -7.88 41.84
CA LEU A 468 -36.89 -6.71 41.89
C LEU A 468 -38.14 -6.96 42.76
N ASN A 469 -38.30 -6.11 43.79
CA ASN A 469 -39.54 -5.69 44.45
C ASN A 469 -39.49 -5.83 45.98
N SER A 470 -38.83 -4.88 46.67
CA SER A 470 -39.33 -4.46 47.98
C SER A 470 -39.03 -2.98 48.23
N ARG A 471 -39.98 -2.12 47.85
CA ARG A 471 -40.16 -0.84 48.54
C ARG A 471 -40.81 -1.15 49.89
N ARG A 472 -40.03 -1.28 50.97
CA ARG A 472 -40.51 -1.02 52.33
C ARG A 472 -39.41 -0.36 53.17
N PRO A 473 -39.69 0.78 53.83
CA PRO A 473 -38.78 1.36 54.81
C PRO A 473 -38.98 0.64 56.15
N LEU A 474 -37.92 0.10 56.74
CA LEU A 474 -37.98 -0.33 58.14
C LEU A 474 -36.84 0.31 58.94
N LYS A 475 -37.28 1.14 59.89
CA LYS A 475 -36.50 1.78 60.94
C LYS A 475 -35.94 0.75 61.91
N ASN A 476 -34.74 1.10 62.41
CA ASN A 476 -34.14 0.80 63.70
C ASN A 476 -33.70 -0.64 64.01
N GLY A 477 -32.39 -0.74 64.28
CA GLY A 477 -31.71 -1.85 64.93
C GLY A 477 -30.24 -1.50 65.05
N SER A 478 -29.86 -0.82 66.13
CA SER A 478 -28.50 -0.43 66.47
C SER A 478 -27.61 -1.66 66.66
N HIS A 479 -26.62 -1.84 65.80
CA HIS A 479 -25.37 -2.48 66.16
C HIS A 479 -24.21 -1.78 65.46
N SER A 480 -23.48 -1.01 66.26
CA SER A 480 -22.15 -0.50 65.95
C SER A 480 -21.21 -1.67 65.68
N SER A 481 -20.93 -1.92 64.40
CA SER A 481 -19.63 -2.46 64.00
C SER A 481 -19.10 -1.56 62.91
N THR A 482 -18.11 -0.76 63.27
CA THR A 482 -17.25 0.01 62.40
C THR A 482 -16.52 -0.96 61.46
N THR A 483 -17.23 -1.43 60.43
CA THR A 483 -16.64 -2.18 59.33
C THR A 483 -16.29 -1.16 58.26
N SER A 484 -15.02 -0.77 58.31
CA SER A 484 -14.29 -0.04 57.27
C SER A 484 -14.85 -0.31 55.87
N ASN A 485 -15.39 0.74 55.22
CA ASN A 485 -15.66 0.79 53.78
C ASN A 485 -14.43 0.27 52.99
N PRO A 486 -14.44 -0.96 52.43
CA PRO A 486 -13.33 -1.41 51.63
C PRO A 486 -13.60 -0.97 50.18
N HIS A 487 -12.80 0.00 49.72
CA HIS A 487 -12.42 0.15 48.31
C HIS A 487 -13.42 0.73 47.30
N LEU A 488 -14.02 1.88 47.59
CA LEU A 488 -14.43 2.82 46.52
C LEU A 488 -13.21 3.41 45.75
N GLY A 489 -11.99 3.27 46.30
CA GLY A 489 -10.80 4.02 45.89
C GLY A 489 -9.83 3.44 44.85
N LYS A 490 -9.93 2.18 44.38
CA LYS A 490 -8.85 1.61 43.50
C LYS A 490 -9.34 0.73 42.33
N ARG A 491 -10.38 1.13 41.59
CA ARG A 491 -10.60 0.55 40.23
C ARG A 491 -9.62 1.14 39.21
N ARG A 492 -8.32 0.88 39.38
CA ARG A 492 -7.26 1.38 38.48
C ARG A 492 -7.49 0.92 37.04
N ILE A 493 -7.93 -0.33 36.85
CA ILE A 493 -8.27 -0.90 35.54
C ILE A 493 -9.41 -0.13 34.88
N ARG A 494 -10.48 0.20 35.62
CA ARG A 494 -11.59 0.98 35.08
C ARG A 494 -11.16 2.39 34.67
N LYS A 495 -10.35 3.07 35.50
CA LYS A 495 -9.80 4.39 35.15
C LYS A 495 -9.00 4.32 33.84
N LEU A 496 -8.17 3.30 33.69
CA LEU A 496 -7.42 3.04 32.46
C LEU A 496 -8.34 2.80 31.25
N LEU A 497 -9.39 1.96 31.40
CA LEU A 497 -10.38 1.72 30.34
C LEU A 497 -11.14 3.00 29.95
N CYS A 498 -11.49 3.86 30.91
CA CYS A 498 -12.11 5.15 30.62
C CYS A 498 -11.17 6.08 29.85
N VAL A 499 -9.86 6.08 30.17
CA VAL A 499 -8.84 6.81 29.40
C VAL A 499 -8.78 6.29 27.96
N PHE A 500 -8.84 4.97 27.76
CA PHE A 500 -8.92 4.39 26.42
C PHE A 500 -10.21 4.81 25.67
N CYS A 501 -11.37 4.82 26.33
CA CYS A 501 -12.60 5.35 25.72
C CYS A 501 -12.45 6.81 25.26
N LEU A 502 -11.83 7.65 26.09
CA LEU A 502 -11.56 9.05 25.75
C LEU A 502 -10.59 9.17 24.57
N ALA A 503 -9.54 8.33 24.52
CA ALA A 503 -8.59 8.31 23.41
C ALA A 503 -9.27 7.89 22.08
N ILE A 504 -10.16 6.90 22.12
CA ILE A 504 -10.95 6.49 20.95
C ILE A 504 -11.90 7.60 20.50
N CYS A 505 -12.64 8.22 21.43
CA CYS A 505 -13.53 9.34 21.12
C CYS A 505 -12.74 10.52 20.52
N TRP A 506 -11.59 10.86 21.11
CA TRP A 506 -10.70 11.89 20.59
C TRP A 506 -10.25 11.60 19.16
N LYS A 507 -9.79 10.37 18.90
CA LYS A 507 -9.36 9.96 17.55
C LYS A 507 -10.52 10.04 16.54
N HIS A 508 -11.71 9.59 16.93
CA HIS A 508 -12.93 9.68 16.11
C HIS A 508 -13.29 11.13 15.79
N PHE A 509 -13.36 12.00 16.80
CA PHE A 509 -13.67 13.43 16.60
C PHE A 509 -12.63 14.15 15.73
N MET A 510 -11.36 13.82 15.87
CA MET A 510 -10.31 14.36 15.01
C MET A 510 -10.50 13.95 13.54
N ASN A 511 -10.86 12.69 13.29
CA ASN A 511 -11.20 12.22 11.94
C ASN A 511 -12.44 12.95 11.39
N CYS A 512 -13.52 13.04 12.19
CA CYS A 512 -14.72 13.78 11.84
C CYS A 512 -14.44 15.26 11.51
N ARG A 513 -13.62 15.93 12.31
CA ARG A 513 -13.22 17.32 12.06
C ARG A 513 -12.46 17.49 10.75
N ALA A 514 -11.57 16.54 10.44
CA ALA A 514 -10.84 16.54 9.18
C ALA A 514 -11.79 16.37 7.97
N LEU A 515 -12.76 15.47 8.08
CA LEU A 515 -13.79 15.24 7.06
C LEU A 515 -14.67 16.47 6.83
N VAL A 516 -15.14 17.09 7.92
CA VAL A 516 -15.95 18.32 7.87
C VAL A 516 -15.24 19.42 7.09
N LYS A 517 -13.93 19.59 7.32
CA LYS A 517 -13.11 20.58 6.60
C LYS A 517 -12.84 20.18 5.15
N ALA A 518 -12.68 18.88 4.88
CA ALA A 518 -12.36 18.37 3.56
C ALA A 518 -13.54 18.53 2.58
N TYR A 519 -14.77 18.29 3.05
CA TYR A 519 -15.96 18.19 2.21
C TYR A 519 -17.01 19.26 2.52
N ASP A 520 -16.62 20.38 3.13
CA ASP A 520 -17.49 21.52 3.50
C ASP A 520 -18.83 21.08 4.12
N MET A 521 -18.76 20.24 5.15
CA MET A 521 -19.94 19.62 5.74
C MET A 521 -20.46 20.45 6.93
N ASN A 522 -21.78 20.44 7.14
CA ASN A 522 -22.33 20.89 8.41
C ASN A 522 -22.14 19.76 9.46
N PRO A 523 -21.37 19.98 10.54
CA PRO A 523 -21.05 18.95 11.52
C PRO A 523 -22.29 18.45 12.29
N VAL A 524 -23.36 19.25 12.34
CA VAL A 524 -24.61 18.87 13.00
C VAL A 524 -25.46 18.07 12.03
N LEU A 525 -25.82 18.60 10.86
CA LEU A 525 -26.80 17.93 10.01
C LEU A 525 -26.23 16.72 9.24
N HIS A 526 -24.98 16.80 8.80
CA HIS A 526 -24.43 15.86 7.81
C HIS A 526 -23.62 14.73 8.42
N LEU A 527 -23.44 14.72 9.74
CA LEU A 527 -22.56 13.78 10.46
C LEU A 527 -23.23 13.12 11.66
N LEU A 528 -24.52 13.38 11.95
CA LEU A 528 -25.19 12.91 13.18
C LEU A 528 -25.04 11.40 13.43
N GLY A 529 -25.36 10.57 12.45
CA GLY A 529 -25.28 9.11 12.55
C GLY A 529 -23.85 8.64 12.80
N TYR A 530 -22.93 8.98 11.89
CA TYR A 530 -21.54 8.53 11.97
C TYR A 530 -20.75 9.15 13.14
N GLY A 531 -20.92 10.44 13.39
CA GLY A 531 -20.17 11.22 14.37
C GLY A 531 -20.52 10.89 15.82
N LEU A 532 -21.81 10.73 16.14
CA LEU A 532 -22.25 10.55 17.53
C LEU A 532 -22.38 9.09 17.97
N SER A 533 -22.54 8.13 17.05
CA SER A 533 -22.79 6.73 17.42
C SER A 533 -21.70 6.13 18.31
N ILE A 534 -20.42 6.30 17.97
CA ILE A 534 -19.30 5.76 18.76
C ILE A 534 -19.22 6.39 20.16
N PRO A 535 -19.18 7.73 20.32
CA PRO A 535 -19.21 8.36 21.63
C PRO A 535 -20.43 7.96 22.49
N LEU A 536 -21.62 7.88 21.89
CA LEU A 536 -22.84 7.50 22.61
C LEU A 536 -22.80 6.06 23.11
N LEU A 537 -22.37 5.11 22.28
CA LEU A 537 -22.22 3.71 22.66
C LEU A 537 -21.18 3.53 23.77
N LEU A 538 -20.04 4.24 23.69
CA LEU A 538 -19.00 4.21 24.72
C LEU A 538 -19.45 4.88 26.03
N ALA A 539 -20.13 6.03 25.95
CA ALA A 539 -20.68 6.71 27.12
C ALA A 539 -21.73 5.84 27.81
N TYR A 540 -22.61 5.20 27.04
CA TYR A 540 -23.59 4.25 27.55
C TYR A 540 -22.89 3.04 28.20
N ALA A 541 -21.85 2.49 27.58
CA ALA A 541 -21.06 1.40 28.15
C ALA A 541 -20.43 1.78 29.50
N VAL A 542 -19.84 2.98 29.60
CA VAL A 542 -19.26 3.49 30.85
C VAL A 542 -20.33 3.72 31.92
N SER A 543 -21.50 4.25 31.55
CA SER A 543 -22.61 4.51 32.47
C SER A 543 -23.22 3.21 33.00
N GLU A 544 -23.59 2.31 32.10
CA GLU A 544 -24.24 1.04 32.44
C GLU A 544 -23.33 0.13 33.28
N THR A 545 -22.03 0.13 32.99
CA THR A 545 -21.06 -0.65 33.78
C THR A 545 -20.70 0.01 35.12
N ARG A 546 -21.12 1.26 35.37
CA ARG A 546 -20.82 2.01 36.61
C ARG A 546 -21.73 1.60 37.75
N SER A 547 -23.00 1.32 37.44
CA SER A 547 -23.99 0.91 38.44
C SER A 547 -23.79 -0.57 38.78
N ALA A 548 -23.15 -0.84 39.92
CA ALA A 548 -23.31 -2.09 40.63
C ALA A 548 -24.46 -1.94 41.64
N ARG A 549 -25.67 -1.70 41.11
CA ARG A 549 -26.90 -2.06 41.83
C ARG A 549 -27.39 -3.37 41.26
#